data_AF-A0A519H7L0-F1
#
_entry.id   AF-A0A519H7L0-F1
#
_cell.length_a   1.000
_cell.length_b   1.000
_cell.length_c   1.000
_cell.angle_alpha   90.00
_cell.angle_beta   90.00
_cell.angle_gamma   90.00
#
_symmetry.space_group_name_H-M   'P 1'
#
loop_
_entity.id
_entity.type
_entity.pdbx_description
1 polymer ?
#
loop_
_entity_poly.entity_id
_entity_poly.type
_entity_poly.pdbx_seq_one_letter_code
_entity_poly.pdbx_strand_id
1 'polypeptide(L)'
;MSDARRPPEVDRVAASRRAVAARQERAALKRDVTTRVITPQELLRRALADPSSAAGAMRITDFLTSLPAIGEGKRDRILADLDISPVKRLGGLGARQRVALRSFLDARWPEPQPREGRSRLVVLAGPTAVGKGTVAAHIKEHHPEILLSVSATTRAPRPGEVDGEHYFFVDDAEFDRMIADGELLEYATVHNKHRYGTPRAPIEAALADGRTVLLEIDLQGARQVRAAAPDANLVFLLPPSWDELVQRLVGRGTEDAEERARRLKTARVELASQNEFDHHVVNDDVARAAAEVAALAR
;
A
#
# COMPACT_ATOMS: atom_id res chain seq x y z
N MET A 1 36.16 -54.35 2.40
CA MET A 1 36.52 -53.02 1.89
C MET A 1 35.25 -52.17 1.91
N SER A 2 35.05 -51.40 2.99
CA SER A 2 33.89 -50.51 3.11
C SER A 2 34.15 -49.23 2.33
N ASP A 3 33.44 -49.07 1.21
CA ASP A 3 33.47 -47.85 0.41
C ASP A 3 32.74 -46.73 1.19
N ALA A 4 33.53 -45.91 1.87
CA ALA A 4 33.07 -44.75 2.59
C ALA A 4 32.66 -43.69 1.56
N ARG A 5 31.36 -43.62 1.25
CA ARG A 5 30.77 -42.51 0.47
C ARG A 5 31.12 -41.19 1.14
N ARG A 6 32.14 -40.50 0.61
CA ARG A 6 32.44 -39.11 0.97
C ARG A 6 31.19 -38.28 0.66
N PRO A 7 30.65 -37.52 1.63
CA PRO A 7 29.59 -36.57 1.34
C PRO A 7 30.04 -35.64 0.21
N PRO A 8 29.13 -35.25 -0.71
CA PRO A 8 29.48 -34.35 -1.81
C PRO A 8 30.06 -33.04 -1.27
N GLU A 9 31.03 -32.49 -1.99
CA GLU A 9 31.72 -31.25 -1.61
C GLU A 9 30.74 -30.08 -1.72
N VAL A 10 30.13 -29.71 -0.60
CA VAL A 10 29.25 -28.54 -0.52
C VAL A 10 30.13 -27.31 -0.65
N ASP A 11 29.94 -26.55 -1.73
CA ASP A 11 30.54 -25.22 -1.87
C ASP A 11 30.11 -24.34 -0.68
N ARG A 12 31.02 -24.23 0.30
CA ARG A 12 30.81 -23.50 1.55
C ARG A 12 30.51 -22.03 1.29
N VAL A 13 31.05 -21.46 0.21
CA VAL A 13 30.83 -20.07 -0.18
C VAL A 13 29.43 -19.91 -0.73
N ALA A 14 29.00 -20.78 -1.64
CA ALA A 14 27.62 -20.77 -2.16
C ALA A 14 26.58 -21.06 -1.07
N ALA A 15 26.87 -21.97 -0.14
CA ALA A 15 26.00 -22.25 1.01
C ALA A 15 25.91 -21.03 1.96
N SER A 16 27.04 -20.37 2.24
CA SER A 16 27.08 -19.16 3.05
C SER A 16 26.28 -18.02 2.40
N ARG A 17 26.50 -17.75 1.10
CA ARG A 17 25.75 -16.74 0.34
C ARG A 17 24.24 -16.98 0.37
N ARG A 18 23.79 -18.22 0.13
CA ARG A 18 22.37 -18.60 0.23
C ARG A 18 21.82 -18.37 1.63
N ALA A 19 22.59 -18.71 2.67
CA ALA A 19 22.17 -18.49 4.05
C ALA A 19 22.10 -17.00 4.43
N VAL A 20 22.95 -16.15 3.86
CA VAL A 20 22.87 -14.69 4.03
C VAL A 20 21.65 -14.13 3.29
N ALA A 21 21.44 -14.50 2.04
CA ALA A 21 20.29 -14.08 1.25
C ALA A 21 18.96 -14.45 1.95
N ALA A 22 18.82 -15.69 2.42
CA ALA A 22 17.62 -16.12 3.15
C ALA A 22 17.41 -15.41 4.51
N ARG A 23 18.46 -14.85 5.12
CA ARG A 23 18.32 -14.00 6.31
C ARG A 23 17.89 -12.58 5.92
N GLN A 24 18.46 -12.02 4.87
CA GLN A 24 18.09 -10.70 4.35
C GLN A 24 16.63 -10.68 3.89
N GLU A 25 16.19 -11.70 3.16
CA GLU A 25 14.80 -11.85 2.71
C GLU A 25 13.82 -11.98 3.88
N ARG A 26 14.14 -12.79 4.90
CA ARG A 26 13.33 -12.83 6.13
C ARG A 26 13.27 -11.50 6.85
N ALA A 27 14.37 -10.76 6.88
CA ALA A 27 14.41 -9.43 7.48
C ALA A 27 13.56 -8.42 6.68
N ALA A 28 13.54 -8.54 5.35
CA ALA A 28 12.69 -7.75 4.47
C ALA A 28 11.20 -8.06 4.73
N LEU A 29 10.80 -9.33 4.70
CA LEU A 29 9.43 -9.76 5.03
C LEU A 29 8.99 -9.30 6.42
N LYS A 30 9.90 -9.35 7.40
CA LYS A 30 9.66 -8.81 8.75
C LYS A 30 9.36 -7.30 8.70
N ARG A 31 10.15 -6.53 7.95
CA ARG A 31 9.90 -5.09 7.75
C ARG A 31 8.59 -4.84 7.03
N ASP A 32 8.27 -5.60 6.00
CA ASP A 32 7.04 -5.46 5.22
C ASP A 32 5.80 -5.67 6.09
N VAL A 33 5.78 -6.72 6.94
CA VAL A 33 4.68 -6.91 7.91
C VAL A 33 4.65 -5.83 8.97
N THR A 34 5.81 -5.44 9.51
CA THR A 34 5.90 -4.39 10.54
C THR A 34 5.38 -3.05 10.03
N THR A 35 5.67 -2.73 8.77
CA THR A 35 5.27 -1.49 8.09
C THR A 35 3.92 -1.62 7.38
N ARG A 36 3.29 -2.79 7.46
CA ARG A 36 2.00 -3.13 6.83
C ARG A 36 2.01 -3.05 5.30
N VAL A 37 3.16 -3.20 4.64
CA VAL A 37 3.19 -3.39 3.18
C VAL A 37 2.47 -4.69 2.79
N ILE A 38 2.62 -5.73 3.60
CA ILE A 38 1.87 -6.98 3.46
C ILE A 38 1.13 -7.31 4.75
N THR A 39 -0.02 -7.98 4.63
CA THR A 39 -0.79 -8.43 5.80
C THR A 39 -0.07 -9.60 6.49
N PRO A 40 -0.28 -9.81 7.80
CA PRO A 40 0.20 -11.01 8.48
C PRO A 40 -0.31 -12.31 7.83
N GLN A 41 -1.55 -12.29 7.32
CA GLN A 41 -2.19 -13.37 6.59
C GLN A 41 -1.48 -13.67 5.27
N GLU A 42 -1.13 -12.64 4.49
CA GLU A 42 -0.38 -12.78 3.25
C GLU A 42 0.98 -13.45 3.51
N LEU A 43 1.72 -13.00 4.53
CA LEU A 43 2.99 -13.64 4.89
C LEU A 43 2.79 -15.11 5.30
N LEU A 44 1.74 -15.42 6.07
CA LEU A 44 1.40 -16.79 6.43
C LEU A 44 1.05 -17.61 5.20
N ARG A 45 0.28 -17.08 4.24
CA ARG A 45 -0.06 -17.74 2.97
C ARG A 45 1.20 -18.07 2.17
N ARG A 46 2.13 -17.13 2.01
CA ARG A 46 3.44 -17.37 1.36
C ARG A 46 4.24 -18.48 2.06
N ALA A 47 4.29 -18.44 3.39
CA ALA A 47 5.03 -19.41 4.19
C ALA A 47 4.47 -20.84 4.09
N LEU A 48 3.16 -20.97 3.90
CA LEU A 48 2.48 -22.26 3.75
C LEU A 48 2.51 -22.79 2.31
N ALA A 49 2.52 -21.89 1.32
CA ALA A 49 2.65 -22.24 -0.09
C ALA A 49 4.04 -22.81 -0.42
N ASP A 50 5.10 -22.23 0.15
CA ASP A 50 6.46 -22.77 0.06
C ASP A 50 7.11 -22.82 1.45
N PRO A 51 7.07 -23.98 2.14
CA PRO A 51 7.71 -24.16 3.44
C PRO A 51 9.25 -24.01 3.44
N SER A 52 9.89 -24.09 2.26
CA SER A 52 11.33 -23.96 2.11
C SER A 52 11.80 -22.52 1.86
N SER A 53 10.86 -21.63 1.50
CA SER A 53 11.09 -20.20 1.31
C SER A 53 11.58 -19.50 2.58
N ALA A 54 12.06 -18.25 2.44
CA ALA A 54 12.33 -17.37 3.58
C ALA A 54 11.13 -17.24 4.51
N ALA A 55 9.92 -17.08 3.97
CA ALA A 55 8.67 -17.00 4.75
C ALA A 55 8.41 -18.31 5.52
N GLY A 56 8.51 -19.45 4.84
CA GLY A 56 8.34 -20.78 5.44
C GLY A 56 9.36 -21.07 6.54
N ALA A 57 10.60 -20.60 6.33
CA ALA A 57 11.71 -20.75 7.24
C ALA A 57 11.70 -19.77 8.43
N MET A 58 10.80 -18.78 8.47
CA MET A 58 10.68 -17.80 9.56
C MET A 58 10.19 -18.48 10.84
N ARG A 59 10.80 -18.15 11.99
CA ARG A 59 10.32 -18.65 13.29
C ARG A 59 9.00 -17.98 13.65
N ILE A 60 8.11 -18.73 14.29
CA ILE A 60 6.83 -18.17 14.77
C ILE A 60 7.05 -17.00 15.74
N THR A 61 8.12 -17.03 16.53
CA THR A 61 8.49 -15.94 17.44
C THR A 61 8.85 -14.66 16.69
N ASP A 62 9.59 -14.78 15.59
CA ASP A 62 10.00 -13.64 14.76
C ASP A 62 8.79 -13.05 14.02
N PHE A 63 7.91 -13.93 13.52
CA PHE A 63 6.64 -13.54 12.91
C PHE A 63 5.77 -12.76 13.90
N LEU A 64 5.47 -13.32 15.06
CA LEU A 64 4.60 -12.67 16.04
C LEU A 64 5.17 -11.33 16.54
N THR A 65 6.48 -11.24 16.76
CA THR A 65 7.12 -9.98 17.21
C THR A 65 7.28 -8.94 16.10
N SER A 66 7.06 -9.31 14.84
CA SER A 66 6.94 -8.36 13.73
C SER A 66 5.57 -7.70 13.67
N LEU A 67 4.56 -8.28 14.33
CA LEU A 67 3.20 -7.77 14.28
C LEU A 67 3.06 -6.54 15.21
N PRO A 68 2.30 -5.51 14.78
CA PRO A 68 2.10 -4.32 15.59
C PRO A 68 1.58 -4.64 17.01
N ALA A 69 2.15 -3.99 18.02
CA ALA A 69 1.74 -4.13 19.42
C ALA A 69 1.84 -5.56 20.01
N ILE A 70 2.70 -6.43 19.45
CA ILE A 70 3.15 -7.69 20.08
C ILE A 70 4.62 -7.58 20.49
N GLY A 71 4.85 -7.45 21.80
CA GLY A 71 6.18 -7.67 22.42
C GLY A 71 6.35 -9.10 22.91
N GLU A 72 7.53 -9.43 23.45
CA GLU A 72 7.90 -10.78 23.89
C GLU A 72 6.89 -11.39 24.88
N GLY A 73 6.46 -10.64 25.88
CA GLY A 73 5.48 -11.14 26.86
C GLY A 73 4.10 -11.46 26.26
N LYS A 74 3.66 -10.73 25.22
CA LYS A 74 2.41 -11.05 24.51
C LYS A 74 2.60 -12.23 23.56
N ARG A 75 3.76 -12.30 22.88
CA ARG A 75 4.14 -13.42 22.02
C ARG A 75 4.03 -14.73 22.78
N ASP A 76 4.60 -14.82 23.98
CA ASP A 76 4.65 -16.07 24.73
C ASP A 76 3.26 -16.54 25.18
N ARG A 77 2.38 -15.61 25.57
CA ARG A 77 0.96 -15.93 25.86
C ARG A 77 0.24 -16.44 24.62
N ILE A 78 0.38 -15.73 23.49
CA ILE A 78 -0.24 -16.15 22.22
C ILE A 78 0.24 -17.55 21.82
N LEU A 79 1.53 -17.85 21.94
CA LEU A 79 2.06 -19.17 21.63
C LEU A 79 1.48 -20.27 22.54
N ALA A 80 1.32 -19.99 23.84
CA ALA A 80 0.68 -20.90 24.77
C ALA A 80 -0.80 -21.12 24.42
N ASP A 81 -1.55 -20.05 24.16
CA ASP A 81 -2.98 -20.10 23.80
C ASP A 81 -3.23 -20.88 22.50
N LEU A 82 -2.31 -20.76 21.53
CA LEU A 82 -2.41 -21.44 20.24
C LEU A 82 -1.80 -22.86 20.23
N ASP A 83 -1.24 -23.32 21.35
CA ASP A 83 -0.47 -24.58 21.46
C ASP A 83 0.63 -24.69 20.38
N ILE A 84 1.44 -23.63 20.25
CA ILE A 84 2.55 -23.54 19.31
C ILE A 84 3.87 -23.41 20.06
N SER A 85 4.75 -24.40 19.90
CA SER A 85 6.12 -24.32 20.43
C SER A 85 6.90 -23.14 19.82
N PRO A 86 7.65 -22.36 20.62
CA PRO A 86 8.39 -21.18 20.15
C PRO A 86 9.48 -21.51 19.12
N VAL A 87 9.95 -22.76 19.08
CA VAL A 87 10.93 -23.21 18.08
C VAL A 87 10.28 -23.57 16.74
N LYS A 88 8.95 -23.49 16.59
CA LYS A 88 8.32 -23.77 15.30
C LYS A 88 8.65 -22.71 14.26
N ARG A 89 8.60 -23.12 12.99
CA ARG A 89 8.66 -22.24 11.82
C ARG A 89 7.29 -22.21 11.17
N LEU A 90 6.96 -21.12 10.47
CA LEU A 90 5.65 -20.94 9.83
C LEU A 90 5.31 -22.09 8.87
N GLY A 91 6.25 -22.48 7.99
CA GLY A 91 6.06 -23.59 7.06
C GLY A 91 5.94 -24.97 7.75
N GLY A 92 6.39 -25.08 9.00
CA GLY A 92 6.38 -26.31 9.81
C GLY A 92 5.22 -26.41 10.80
N LEU A 93 4.24 -25.50 10.74
CA LEU A 93 3.04 -25.54 11.57
C LEU A 93 2.14 -26.71 11.15
N GLY A 94 1.57 -27.44 12.12
CA GLY A 94 0.59 -28.50 11.87
C GLY A 94 -0.78 -27.93 11.45
N ALA A 95 -1.65 -28.75 10.86
CA ALA A 95 -2.95 -28.29 10.35
C ALA A 95 -3.79 -27.54 11.39
N ARG A 96 -3.89 -28.05 12.62
CA ARG A 96 -4.61 -27.38 13.73
C ARG A 96 -4.00 -26.03 14.09
N GLN A 97 -2.67 -25.97 14.18
CA GLN A 97 -1.93 -24.73 14.48
C GLN A 97 -2.12 -23.68 13.38
N ARG A 98 -2.17 -24.10 12.11
CA ARG A 98 -2.44 -23.19 10.97
C ARG A 98 -3.84 -22.57 11.06
N VAL A 99 -4.84 -23.37 11.43
CA VAL A 99 -6.22 -22.88 11.63
C VAL A 99 -6.26 -21.90 12.80
N ALA A 100 -5.72 -22.28 13.96
CA ALA A 100 -5.72 -21.44 15.15
C ALA A 100 -4.98 -20.11 14.94
N LEU A 101 -3.79 -20.14 14.32
CA LEU A 101 -3.04 -18.92 14.01
C LEU A 101 -3.80 -18.02 13.04
N ARG A 102 -4.41 -18.57 11.99
CA ARG A 102 -5.22 -17.78 11.05
C ARG A 102 -6.41 -17.13 11.75
N SER A 103 -7.19 -17.88 12.53
CA SER A 103 -8.30 -17.31 13.30
C SER A 103 -7.86 -16.19 14.26
N PHE A 104 -6.70 -16.34 14.90
CA PHE A 104 -6.12 -15.28 15.71
C PHE A 104 -5.76 -14.03 14.89
N LEU A 105 -5.16 -14.21 13.71
CA LEU A 105 -4.82 -13.09 12.82
C LEU A 105 -6.08 -12.38 12.33
N ASP A 106 -7.08 -13.12 11.87
CA ASP A 106 -8.33 -12.56 11.33
C ASP A 106 -9.12 -11.79 12.38
N ALA A 107 -9.11 -12.26 13.63
CA ALA A 107 -9.77 -11.57 14.74
C ALA A 107 -9.07 -10.25 15.12
N ARG A 108 -7.75 -10.15 14.91
CA ARG A 108 -6.94 -9.04 15.44
C ARG A 108 -6.44 -8.07 14.37
N TRP A 109 -6.38 -8.52 13.12
CA TRP A 109 -6.08 -7.76 11.91
C TRP A 109 -6.98 -8.27 10.78
N PRO A 110 -8.27 -7.90 10.77
CA PRO A 110 -9.15 -8.27 9.67
C PRO A 110 -8.57 -7.76 8.35
N GLU A 111 -8.45 -8.65 7.35
CA GLU A 111 -8.14 -8.21 5.98
C GLU A 111 -9.30 -7.33 5.48
N PRO A 112 -9.02 -6.25 4.73
CA PRO A 112 -10.06 -5.44 4.13
C PRO A 112 -10.95 -6.34 3.28
N GLN A 113 -12.25 -6.30 3.55
CA GLN A 113 -13.24 -6.93 2.70
C GLN A 113 -13.69 -5.88 1.68
N PRO A 114 -13.57 -6.16 0.37
CA PRO A 114 -14.13 -5.31 -0.66
C PRO A 114 -15.60 -5.04 -0.33
N ARG A 115 -16.00 -3.78 -0.25
CA ARG A 115 -17.42 -3.45 -0.18
C ARG A 115 -18.02 -3.78 -1.54
N GLU A 116 -19.14 -4.48 -1.58
CA GLU A 116 -19.89 -4.68 -2.82
C GLU A 116 -20.56 -3.35 -3.22
N GLY A 117 -19.77 -2.44 -3.80
CA GLY A 117 -20.19 -1.16 -4.31
C GLY A 117 -19.86 -1.07 -5.80
N ARG A 118 -20.88 -0.97 -6.64
CA ARG A 118 -20.72 -0.67 -8.08
C ARG A 118 -20.68 0.84 -8.28
N SER A 119 -19.70 1.52 -7.69
CA SER A 119 -19.49 2.93 -7.97
C SER A 119 -18.51 3.11 -9.11
N ARG A 120 -18.90 3.97 -10.05
CA ARG A 120 -18.05 4.43 -11.14
C ARG A 120 -17.06 5.51 -10.69
N LEU A 121 -17.10 5.92 -9.41
CA LEU A 121 -16.14 6.81 -8.80
C LEU A 121 -15.06 6.00 -8.07
N VAL A 122 -13.84 6.04 -8.60
CA VAL A 122 -12.66 5.38 -8.01
C VAL A 122 -11.71 6.42 -7.45
N VAL A 123 -11.23 6.19 -6.24
CA VAL A 123 -10.22 7.01 -5.58
C VAL A 123 -8.94 6.22 -5.45
N LEU A 124 -7.87 6.65 -6.11
CA LEU A 124 -6.53 6.09 -5.95
C LEU A 124 -5.73 6.96 -4.97
N ALA A 125 -5.48 6.42 -3.78
CA ALA A 125 -4.59 7.03 -2.80
C ALA A 125 -3.49 6.03 -2.37
N GLY A 126 -2.58 6.46 -1.51
CA GLY A 126 -1.40 5.66 -1.15
C GLY A 126 -0.28 6.54 -0.63
N PRO A 127 0.76 5.95 -0.02
CA PRO A 127 1.80 6.71 0.64
C PRO A 127 2.56 7.58 -0.36
N THR A 128 3.22 8.61 0.15
CA THR A 128 4.10 9.44 -0.66
C THR A 128 5.18 8.58 -1.34
N ALA A 129 5.52 8.93 -2.59
CA ALA A 129 6.46 8.20 -3.45
C ALA A 129 6.09 6.77 -3.85
N VAL A 130 4.85 6.31 -3.64
CA VAL A 130 4.41 4.99 -4.11
C VAL A 130 4.20 4.90 -5.63
N GLY A 131 4.09 6.03 -6.33
CA GLY A 131 3.92 6.08 -7.79
C GLY A 131 2.49 6.29 -8.29
N LYS A 132 1.61 6.90 -7.49
CA LYS A 132 0.20 7.20 -7.86
C LYS A 132 0.07 7.90 -9.22
N GLY A 133 0.73 9.05 -9.38
CA GLY A 133 0.71 9.79 -10.65
C GLY A 133 1.19 8.99 -11.85
N THR A 134 2.16 8.08 -11.68
CA THR A 134 2.64 7.19 -12.76
C THR A 134 1.56 6.18 -13.16
N VAL A 135 0.88 5.58 -12.18
CA VAL A 135 -0.25 4.66 -12.44
C VAL A 135 -1.42 5.41 -13.07
N ALA A 136 -1.78 6.59 -12.55
CA ALA A 136 -2.86 7.42 -13.10
C ALA A 136 -2.59 7.87 -14.54
N ALA A 137 -1.35 8.27 -14.85
CA ALA A 137 -0.95 8.59 -16.22
C ALA A 137 -1.05 7.39 -17.15
N HIS A 138 -0.63 6.21 -16.71
CA HIS A 138 -0.75 4.98 -17.49
C HIS A 138 -2.21 4.60 -17.77
N ILE A 139 -3.10 4.76 -16.76
CA ILE A 139 -4.55 4.57 -16.92
C ILE A 139 -5.11 5.57 -17.95
N LYS A 140 -4.75 6.86 -17.86
CA LYS A 140 -5.21 7.88 -18.82
C LYS A 140 -4.82 7.53 -20.27
N GLU A 141 -3.66 6.94 -20.48
CA GLU A 141 -3.15 6.55 -21.80
C GLU A 141 -3.80 5.26 -22.34
N HIS A 142 -4.00 4.24 -21.49
CA HIS A 142 -4.41 2.89 -21.93
C HIS A 142 -5.89 2.57 -21.68
N HIS A 143 -6.57 3.37 -20.85
CA HIS A 143 -7.99 3.22 -20.50
C HIS A 143 -8.74 4.55 -20.69
N PRO A 144 -8.86 5.05 -21.94
CA PRO A 144 -9.49 6.34 -22.23
C PRO A 144 -10.99 6.40 -21.85
N GLU A 145 -11.62 5.25 -21.61
CA GLU A 145 -12.97 5.16 -21.06
C GLU A 145 -13.06 5.73 -19.63
N ILE A 146 -11.96 5.73 -18.88
CA ILE A 146 -11.86 6.26 -17.51
C ILE A 146 -11.44 7.73 -17.58
N LEU A 147 -12.28 8.60 -17.03
CA LEU A 147 -11.97 10.02 -16.89
C LEU A 147 -11.05 10.25 -15.68
N LEU A 148 -9.82 10.69 -15.90
CA LEU A 148 -8.98 11.19 -14.81
C LEU A 148 -9.44 12.60 -14.41
N SER A 149 -9.79 12.78 -13.14
CA SER A 149 -10.23 14.09 -12.63
C SER A 149 -9.09 15.12 -12.65
N VAL A 150 -9.43 16.34 -13.04
CA VAL A 150 -8.52 17.50 -13.03
C VAL A 150 -8.80 18.32 -11.76
N SER A 151 -7.79 18.48 -10.91
CA SER A 151 -7.93 19.25 -9.66
C SER A 151 -7.82 20.76 -9.92
N ALA A 152 -8.47 21.56 -9.08
CA ALA A 152 -8.20 22.99 -8.97
C ALA A 152 -6.98 23.26 -8.08
N THR A 153 -6.21 24.32 -8.37
CA THR A 153 -5.09 24.75 -7.53
C THR A 153 -4.90 26.26 -7.51
N THR A 154 -4.44 26.78 -6.37
CA THR A 154 -4.04 28.21 -6.23
C THR A 154 -2.57 28.48 -6.59
N ARG A 155 -1.85 27.44 -7.01
CA ARG A 155 -0.49 27.59 -7.52
C ARG A 155 -0.53 28.13 -8.95
N ALA A 156 0.39 29.04 -9.30
CA ALA A 156 0.58 29.44 -10.69
C ALA A 156 1.00 28.25 -11.60
N PRO A 157 0.56 28.22 -12.87
CA PRO A 157 0.97 27.19 -13.83
C PRO A 157 2.50 27.19 -14.04
N ARG A 158 3.07 25.99 -14.14
CA ARG A 158 4.47 25.80 -14.57
C ARG A 158 4.54 25.89 -16.11
N PRO A 159 5.74 26.19 -16.68
CA PRO A 159 5.92 26.13 -18.12
C PRO A 159 5.47 24.79 -18.70
N GLY A 160 4.54 24.84 -19.66
CA GLY A 160 3.96 23.67 -20.31
C GLY A 160 2.68 23.11 -19.68
N GLU A 161 2.29 23.57 -18.48
CA GLU A 161 0.97 23.22 -17.92
C GLU A 161 -0.14 24.03 -18.61
N VAL A 162 -1.23 23.36 -18.94
CA VAL A 162 -2.42 23.90 -19.62
C VAL A 162 -3.60 23.88 -18.66
N ASP A 163 -4.27 25.02 -18.53
CA ASP A 163 -5.48 25.17 -17.71
C ASP A 163 -6.62 24.27 -18.22
N GLY A 164 -7.34 23.63 -17.30
CA GLY A 164 -8.40 22.66 -17.59
C GLY A 164 -7.94 21.28 -18.06
N GLU A 165 -6.67 21.12 -18.42
CA GLU A 165 -6.08 19.81 -18.76
C GLU A 165 -5.21 19.23 -17.64
N HIS A 166 -4.38 20.08 -17.03
CA HIS A 166 -3.45 19.69 -15.96
C HIS A 166 -4.02 20.03 -14.59
N TYR A 167 -4.50 21.26 -14.45
CA TYR A 167 -5.22 21.77 -13.29
C TYR A 167 -6.19 22.86 -13.75
N PHE A 168 -7.21 23.14 -12.94
CA PHE A 168 -7.89 24.44 -12.99
C PHE A 168 -7.10 25.42 -12.12
N PHE A 169 -6.42 26.37 -12.76
CA PHE A 169 -5.61 27.37 -12.10
C PHE A 169 -6.50 28.54 -11.66
N VAL A 170 -6.81 28.58 -10.37
CA VAL A 170 -7.69 29.59 -9.77
C VAL A 170 -6.90 30.45 -8.79
N ASP A 171 -7.36 31.65 -8.48
CA ASP A 171 -6.77 32.43 -7.41
C ASP A 171 -7.33 32.02 -6.04
N ASP A 172 -6.79 32.62 -4.98
CA ASP A 172 -7.20 32.30 -3.63
C ASP A 172 -8.66 32.69 -3.32
N ALA A 173 -9.17 33.78 -3.90
CA ALA A 173 -10.53 34.24 -3.66
C ALA A 173 -11.56 33.34 -4.35
N GLU A 174 -11.23 32.89 -5.57
CA GLU A 174 -12.00 31.91 -6.31
C GLU A 174 -12.05 30.57 -5.57
N PHE A 175 -10.91 30.09 -5.07
CA PHE A 175 -10.86 28.85 -4.30
C PHE A 175 -11.69 28.94 -3.01
N ASP A 176 -11.67 30.09 -2.31
CA ASP A 176 -12.52 30.33 -1.14
C ASP A 176 -14.01 30.28 -1.49
N ARG A 177 -14.41 30.85 -2.63
CA ARG A 177 -15.78 30.77 -3.13
C ARG A 177 -16.17 29.31 -3.40
N MET A 178 -15.33 28.55 -4.10
CA MET A 178 -15.58 27.14 -4.40
C MET A 178 -15.78 26.30 -3.12
N ILE A 179 -15.03 26.58 -2.05
CA ILE A 179 -15.25 25.94 -0.74
C ILE A 179 -16.61 26.35 -0.15
N ALA A 180 -16.90 27.66 -0.11
CA ALA A 180 -18.10 28.20 0.52
C ALA A 180 -19.39 27.68 -0.15
N ASP A 181 -19.36 27.53 -1.47
CA ASP A 181 -20.48 27.05 -2.28
C ASP A 181 -20.54 25.52 -2.34
N GLY A 182 -19.60 24.82 -1.70
CA GLY A 182 -19.55 23.37 -1.66
C GLY A 182 -19.19 22.71 -2.99
N GLU A 183 -18.52 23.44 -3.89
CA GLU A 183 -18.16 23.00 -5.25
C GLU A 183 -16.99 22.00 -5.30
N LEU A 184 -16.36 21.70 -4.17
CA LEU A 184 -15.24 20.76 -4.06
C LEU A 184 -15.66 19.47 -3.34
N LEU A 185 -15.25 18.31 -3.86
CA LEU A 185 -15.41 17.01 -3.19
C LEU A 185 -14.45 16.88 -2.01
N GLU A 186 -13.25 17.38 -2.20
CA GLU A 186 -12.17 17.41 -1.22
C GLU A 186 -11.27 18.61 -1.50
N TYR A 187 -10.58 19.07 -0.46
CA TYR A 187 -9.52 20.07 -0.61
C TYR A 187 -8.48 19.95 0.50
N ALA A 188 -7.27 20.41 0.21
CA ALA A 188 -6.17 20.46 1.16
C ALA A 188 -5.22 21.64 0.87
N THR A 189 -4.52 22.09 1.91
CA THR A 189 -3.40 23.02 1.76
C THR A 189 -2.09 22.24 1.82
N VAL A 190 -1.33 22.28 0.73
CA VAL A 190 -0.05 21.58 0.61
C VAL A 190 1.08 22.53 1.00
N HIS A 191 1.94 22.07 1.91
CA HIS A 191 3.09 22.82 2.45
C HIS A 191 2.76 24.22 2.98
N ASN A 192 1.54 24.42 3.49
CA ASN A 192 1.02 25.73 3.95
C ASN A 192 1.17 26.85 2.90
N LYS A 193 1.19 26.50 1.62
CA LYS A 193 1.50 27.46 0.54
C LYS A 193 0.46 27.48 -0.56
N HIS A 194 0.10 26.31 -1.08
CA HIS A 194 -0.83 26.22 -2.21
C HIS A 194 -1.98 25.30 -1.86
N ARG A 195 -3.17 25.64 -2.33
CA ARG A 195 -4.37 24.84 -2.13
C ARG A 195 -4.65 24.00 -3.35
N TYR A 196 -5.21 22.83 -3.11
CA TYR A 196 -5.59 21.86 -4.11
C TYR A 196 -6.96 21.32 -3.72
N GLY A 197 -7.81 21.07 -4.71
CA GLY A 197 -9.10 20.45 -4.46
C GLY A 197 -9.71 19.88 -5.73
N THR A 198 -10.71 19.03 -5.56
CA THR A 198 -11.33 18.31 -6.68
C THR A 198 -12.71 18.90 -6.97
N PRO A 199 -12.92 19.59 -8.11
CA PRO A 199 -14.22 20.16 -8.48
C PRO A 199 -15.30 19.09 -8.68
N ARG A 200 -16.47 19.30 -8.08
CA ARG A 200 -17.62 18.36 -8.15
C ARG A 200 -18.25 18.29 -9.53
N ALA A 201 -18.53 19.44 -10.14
CA ALA A 201 -19.37 19.50 -11.33
C ALA A 201 -18.88 18.62 -12.50
N PRO A 202 -17.58 18.58 -12.87
CA PRO A 202 -17.10 17.69 -13.93
C PRO A 202 -17.26 16.21 -13.60
N ILE A 203 -17.14 15.85 -12.31
CA ILE A 203 -17.25 14.48 -11.82
C ILE A 203 -18.71 14.04 -11.87
N GLU A 204 -19.60 14.84 -11.31
CA GLU A 204 -21.04 14.54 -11.28
C GLU A 204 -21.61 14.44 -12.70
N ALA A 205 -21.20 15.33 -13.62
CA ALA A 205 -21.56 15.24 -15.03
C ALA A 205 -21.07 13.93 -15.66
N ALA A 206 -19.79 13.58 -15.49
CA ALA A 206 -19.24 12.35 -16.05
C ALA A 206 -19.91 11.09 -15.49
N LEU A 207 -20.22 11.06 -14.19
CA LEU A 207 -20.93 9.95 -13.56
C LEU A 207 -22.38 9.84 -14.06
N ALA A 208 -23.07 10.98 -14.25
CA ALA A 208 -24.42 11.03 -14.81
C ALA A 208 -24.47 10.52 -16.27
N ASP A 209 -23.42 10.80 -17.04
CA ASP A 209 -23.22 10.24 -18.39
C ASP A 209 -22.82 8.76 -18.39
N GLY A 210 -22.72 8.16 -17.20
CA GLY A 210 -22.36 6.77 -17.02
C GLY A 210 -20.87 6.49 -17.26
N ARG A 211 -20.01 7.52 -17.26
CA ARG A 211 -18.56 7.31 -17.32
C ARG A 211 -18.00 6.94 -15.96
N THR A 212 -16.86 6.29 -16.00
CA THR A 212 -16.02 6.03 -14.82
C THR A 212 -15.10 7.21 -14.59
N VAL A 213 -14.93 7.61 -13.34
CA VAL A 213 -14.07 8.72 -12.91
C VAL A 213 -13.02 8.21 -11.92
N LEU A 214 -11.75 8.58 -12.15
CA LEU A 214 -10.62 8.28 -11.28
C LEU A 214 -10.10 9.57 -10.63
N LEU A 215 -10.02 9.59 -9.30
CA LEU A 215 -9.42 10.65 -8.50
C LEU A 215 -8.05 10.17 -8.00
N GLU A 216 -7.00 10.93 -8.29
CA GLU A 216 -5.66 10.71 -7.70
C GLU A 216 -5.42 11.74 -6.60
N ILE A 217 -5.58 11.33 -5.35
CA ILE A 217 -5.54 12.23 -4.18
C ILE A 217 -4.75 11.62 -3.02
N ASP A 218 -4.50 12.43 -1.99
CA ASP A 218 -3.86 11.96 -0.76
C ASP A 218 -4.85 11.28 0.21
N LEU A 219 -4.36 10.84 1.36
CA LEU A 219 -5.19 10.17 2.37
C LEU A 219 -6.24 11.10 2.99
N GLN A 220 -5.93 12.40 3.13
CA GLN A 220 -6.87 13.37 3.67
C GLN A 220 -8.01 13.61 2.67
N GLY A 221 -7.68 13.75 1.39
CA GLY A 221 -8.65 13.84 0.30
C GLY A 221 -9.53 12.59 0.24
N ALA A 222 -8.94 11.38 0.31
CA ALA A 222 -9.69 10.13 0.28
C ALA A 222 -10.71 10.02 1.42
N ARG A 223 -10.38 10.49 2.64
CA ARG A 223 -11.33 10.56 3.77
C ARG A 223 -12.47 11.53 3.53
N GLN A 224 -12.19 12.70 2.94
CA GLN A 224 -13.22 13.68 2.56
C GLN A 224 -14.14 13.11 1.49
N VAL A 225 -13.59 12.47 0.46
CA VAL A 225 -14.38 11.79 -0.58
C VAL A 225 -15.22 10.67 0.02
N ARG A 226 -14.70 9.86 0.95
CA ARG A 226 -15.50 8.83 1.64
C ARG A 226 -16.71 9.42 2.37
N ALA A 227 -16.56 10.60 2.97
CA ALA A 227 -17.67 11.27 3.65
C ALA A 227 -18.69 11.86 2.66
N ALA A 228 -18.20 12.44 1.55
CA ALA A 228 -19.03 13.09 0.53
C ALA A 228 -19.71 12.11 -0.45
N ALA A 229 -19.06 10.98 -0.74
CA ALA A 229 -19.48 9.94 -1.66
C ALA A 229 -19.19 8.56 -1.04
N PRO A 230 -20.04 8.09 -0.09
CA PRO A 230 -19.82 6.85 0.65
C PRO A 230 -19.66 5.61 -0.22
N ASP A 231 -20.30 5.61 -1.39
CA ASP A 231 -20.28 4.50 -2.35
C ASP A 231 -19.01 4.45 -3.20
N ALA A 232 -18.14 5.47 -3.15
CA ALA A 232 -16.89 5.49 -3.92
C ALA A 232 -15.99 4.29 -3.60
N ASN A 233 -15.34 3.74 -4.64
CA ASN A 233 -14.38 2.66 -4.53
C ASN A 233 -13.01 3.25 -4.18
N LEU A 234 -12.58 3.08 -2.93
CA LEU A 234 -11.29 3.58 -2.44
C LEU A 234 -10.22 2.50 -2.61
N VAL A 235 -9.21 2.82 -3.41
CA VAL A 235 -8.07 1.96 -3.72
C VAL A 235 -6.80 2.52 -3.07
N PHE A 236 -6.16 1.72 -2.24
CA PHE A 236 -4.85 2.02 -1.65
C PHE A 236 -3.74 1.38 -2.48
N LEU A 237 -2.90 2.20 -3.09
CA LEU A 237 -1.72 1.78 -3.81
C LEU A 237 -0.59 1.49 -2.81
N LEU A 238 -0.16 0.23 -2.75
CA LEU A 238 0.93 -0.25 -1.92
C LEU A 238 2.24 -0.29 -2.72
N PRO A 239 3.40 -0.03 -2.07
CA PRO A 239 4.69 -0.35 -2.67
C PRO A 239 4.89 -1.87 -2.71
N PRO A 240 5.79 -2.38 -3.58
CA PRO A 240 6.11 -3.80 -3.64
C PRO A 240 6.81 -4.31 -2.38
N SER A 241 7.59 -3.45 -1.73
CA SER A 241 8.19 -3.70 -0.42
C SER A 241 8.44 -2.38 0.31
N TRP A 242 8.70 -2.44 1.60
CA TRP A 242 9.16 -1.29 2.37
C TRP A 242 10.49 -0.76 1.83
N ASP A 243 11.41 -1.65 1.47
CA ASP A 243 12.75 -1.27 1.00
C ASP A 243 12.67 -0.54 -0.36
N GLU A 244 11.77 -0.97 -1.25
CA GLU A 244 11.49 -0.29 -2.52
C GLU A 244 10.90 1.11 -2.31
N LEU A 245 9.98 1.27 -1.36
CA LEU A 245 9.46 2.59 -1.00
C LEU A 245 10.58 3.51 -0.48
N VAL A 246 11.47 2.99 0.37
CA VAL A 246 12.64 3.72 0.87
C VAL A 246 13.55 4.14 -0.28
N GLN A 247 13.83 3.25 -1.24
CA GLN A 247 14.64 3.58 -2.41
C GLN A 247 14.00 4.69 -3.25
N ARG A 248 12.68 4.64 -3.50
CA ARG A 248 11.95 5.69 -4.24
C ARG A 248 11.99 7.04 -3.52
N LEU A 249 11.97 7.04 -2.18
CA LEU A 249 12.10 8.26 -1.38
C LEU A 249 13.52 8.84 -1.43
N VAL A 250 14.55 8.00 -1.43
CA VAL A 250 15.96 8.42 -1.50
C VAL A 250 16.36 8.89 -2.90
N GLY A 251 15.85 8.24 -3.94
CA GLY A 251 16.18 8.52 -5.34
C GLY A 251 15.77 9.91 -5.85
N ARG A 252 14.93 10.65 -5.11
CA ARG A 252 14.56 12.04 -5.44
C ARG A 252 15.66 13.07 -5.16
N GLY A 253 16.76 12.65 -4.52
CA GLY A 253 18.08 13.29 -4.57
C GLY A 253 18.13 14.80 -4.39
N THR A 254 18.06 15.28 -3.13
CA THR A 254 18.62 16.56 -2.61
C THR A 254 18.36 16.75 -1.10
N GLU A 255 17.91 15.71 -0.40
CA GLU A 255 17.34 15.85 0.95
C GLU A 255 18.34 15.46 2.03
N ASP A 256 18.41 16.25 3.09
CA ASP A 256 19.21 15.93 4.26
C ASP A 256 18.66 14.69 4.99
N ALA A 257 19.45 14.17 5.94
CA ALA A 257 19.08 12.95 6.68
C ALA A 257 17.81 13.15 7.53
N GLU A 258 17.52 14.38 7.97
CA GLU A 258 16.37 14.71 8.81
C GLU A 258 15.07 14.71 8.01
N GLU A 259 15.07 15.33 6.83
CA GLU A 259 13.94 15.34 5.90
C GLU A 259 13.60 13.90 5.46
N ARG A 260 14.62 13.09 5.18
CA ARG A 260 14.43 11.66 4.87
C ARG A 260 13.76 10.92 6.03
N ALA A 261 14.24 11.10 7.26
CA ALA A 261 13.65 10.46 8.42
C ALA A 261 12.20 10.90 8.64
N ARG A 262 11.90 12.19 8.42
CA ARG A 262 10.54 12.74 8.46
C ARG A 262 9.63 12.08 7.43
N ARG A 263 10.07 11.97 6.17
CA ARG A 263 9.29 11.33 5.09
C ARG A 263 9.04 9.84 5.34
N LEU A 264 10.04 9.11 5.84
CA LEU A 264 9.87 7.72 6.23
C LEU A 264 8.88 7.56 7.38
N LYS A 265 8.89 8.48 8.36
CA LYS A 265 7.89 8.50 9.43
C LYS A 265 6.49 8.74 8.88
N THR A 266 6.34 9.72 7.98
CA THR A 266 5.06 9.99 7.30
C THR A 266 4.56 8.77 6.54
N ALA A 267 5.41 8.14 5.72
CA ALA A 267 5.04 6.96 4.95
C ALA A 267 4.55 5.78 5.81
N ARG A 268 5.13 5.59 7.01
CA ARG A 268 4.64 4.58 7.97
C ARG A 268 3.25 4.89 8.50
N VAL A 269 2.97 6.17 8.78
CA VAL A 269 1.65 6.63 9.23
C VAL A 269 0.63 6.47 8.11
N GLU A 270 1.01 6.78 6.87
CA GLU A 270 0.15 6.61 5.70
C GLU A 270 -0.17 5.13 5.46
N LEU A 271 0.84 4.25 5.47
CA LEU A 271 0.63 2.79 5.37
C LEU A 271 -0.27 2.27 6.50
N ALA A 272 -0.22 2.85 7.69
CA ALA A 272 -1.09 2.45 8.79
C ALA A 272 -2.58 2.71 8.52
N SER A 273 -2.91 3.59 7.57
CA SER A 273 -4.27 4.00 7.21
C SER A 273 -4.88 3.16 6.08
N GLN A 274 -4.16 2.17 5.54
CA GLN A 274 -4.63 1.35 4.42
C GLN A 274 -5.96 0.62 4.69
N ASN A 275 -6.31 0.38 5.96
CA ASN A 275 -7.56 -0.30 6.34
C ASN A 275 -8.82 0.58 6.14
N GLU A 276 -8.64 1.84 5.77
CA GLU A 276 -9.74 2.77 5.44
C GLU A 276 -10.22 2.60 3.98
N PHE A 277 -9.50 1.80 3.19
CA PHE A 277 -9.71 1.59 1.77
C PHE A 277 -10.36 0.23 1.50
N ASP A 278 -11.14 0.14 0.43
CA ASP A 278 -11.88 -1.07 0.05
C ASP A 278 -10.99 -2.08 -0.66
N HIS A 279 -9.98 -1.58 -1.40
CA HIS A 279 -9.08 -2.39 -2.20
C HIS A 279 -7.63 -1.99 -2.00
N HIS A 280 -6.72 -2.96 -2.10
CA HIS A 280 -5.28 -2.77 -2.06
C HIS A 280 -4.66 -3.24 -3.38
N VAL A 281 -3.88 -2.39 -4.03
CA VAL A 281 -3.19 -2.70 -5.29
C VAL A 281 -1.69 -2.54 -5.09
N VAL A 282 -0.87 -3.53 -5.45
CA VAL A 282 0.59 -3.48 -5.28
C VAL A 282 1.26 -2.96 -6.55
N ASN A 283 1.99 -1.84 -6.44
CA ASN A 283 2.72 -1.19 -7.54
C ASN A 283 4.14 -1.74 -7.73
N ASP A 284 4.22 -3.04 -8.05
CA ASP A 284 5.45 -3.71 -8.50
C ASP A 284 5.72 -3.50 -10.00
N ASP A 285 4.66 -3.45 -10.81
CA ASP A 285 4.64 -3.15 -12.23
C ASP A 285 3.50 -2.18 -12.53
N VAL A 286 3.82 -1.09 -13.23
CA VAL A 286 2.88 0.02 -13.46
C VAL A 286 1.70 -0.43 -14.32
N ALA A 287 1.93 -1.24 -15.35
CA ALA A 287 0.89 -1.68 -16.26
C ALA A 287 -0.08 -2.64 -15.57
N ARG A 288 0.45 -3.59 -14.78
CA ARG A 288 -0.34 -4.51 -13.97
C ARG A 288 -1.18 -3.76 -12.93
N ALA A 289 -0.57 -2.84 -12.18
CA ALA A 289 -1.27 -2.06 -11.18
C ALA A 289 -2.36 -1.17 -11.80
N ALA A 290 -2.07 -0.54 -12.94
CA ALA A 290 -3.05 0.26 -13.68
C ALA A 290 -4.24 -0.57 -14.17
N ALA A 291 -3.99 -1.76 -14.72
CA ALA A 291 -5.05 -2.67 -15.16
C ALA A 291 -5.91 -3.15 -13.99
N GLU A 292 -5.31 -3.42 -12.82
CA GLU A 292 -6.03 -3.80 -11.61
C GLU A 292 -6.93 -2.66 -11.11
N VAL A 293 -6.41 -1.43 -11.02
CA VAL A 293 -7.21 -0.24 -10.67
C VAL A 293 -8.34 -0.01 -11.68
N ALA A 294 -8.06 -0.14 -12.98
CA ALA A 294 -9.05 0.03 -14.03
C ALA A 294 -10.15 -1.06 -14.01
N ALA A 295 -9.84 -2.26 -13.53
CA ALA A 295 -10.83 -3.33 -13.36
C ALA A 295 -11.79 -3.06 -12.20
N LEU A 296 -11.32 -2.43 -11.12
CA LEU A 296 -12.14 -1.98 -9.98
C LEU A 296 -13.07 -0.81 -10.34
N ALA A 297 -12.85 -0.21 -11.50
CA ALA A 297 -13.57 0.95 -12.01
C ALA A 297 -14.79 0.57 -12.89
N ARG A 298 -15.14 -0.73 -12.96
CA ARG A 298 -16.16 -1.31 -13.86
C ARG A 298 -17.41 -1.81 -13.14
#